data_AF-T2I6U8-F1
#
_entry.id   AF-T2I6U8-F1
#
_cell.length_a   1.000
_cell.length_b   1.000
_cell.length_c   1.000
_cell.angle_alpha   90.00
_cell.angle_beta   90.00
_cell.angle_gamma   90.00
#
_symmetry.space_group_name_H-M   'P 1'
#
loop_
_entity.id
_entity.type
_entity.pdbx_description
1 polymer ?
#
loop_
_entity_poly.entity_id
_entity_poly.type
_entity_poly.pdbx_seq_one_letter_code
_entity_poly.pdbx_strand_id
1 'polypeptide(L)' 'MCKNFLLISIKPEYAQKILDGEKTVELRKTRTRLKPGDIVLVYVSSPQQVIAGFFEVENIEIFENLPKQKNNFWDKI' A
#
# COMPACT_ATOMS: atom_id res chain seq x y z
N MET A 1 -20.18 8.05 6.33
CA MET A 1 -19.16 7.34 7.13
C MET A 1 -17.89 8.19 7.12
N CYS A 2 -17.18 8.30 8.24
CA CYS A 2 -15.90 9.01 8.27
C CYS A 2 -14.81 8.13 7.65
N LYS A 3 -14.00 8.70 6.75
CA LYS A 3 -12.81 8.03 6.20
C LYS A 3 -11.80 7.79 7.32
N ASN A 4 -11.24 6.59 7.40
CA ASN A 4 -10.11 6.32 8.30
C ASN A 4 -8.81 6.72 7.62
N PHE A 5 -7.82 7.05 8.45
CA PHE A 5 -6.46 7.37 8.01
C PHE A 5 -5.49 6.33 8.57
N LEU A 6 -4.60 5.81 7.73
CA LEU A 6 -3.49 4.95 8.16
C LEU A 6 -2.16 5.55 7.69
N LEU A 7 -1.21 5.72 8.61
CA LEU A 7 0.16 6.06 8.25
C LEU A 7 0.95 4.78 7.96
N ILE A 8 1.63 4.73 6.81
CA ILE A 8 2.56 3.65 6.49
C ILE A 8 3.93 4.20 6.12
N SER A 9 4.97 3.50 6.58
CA SER A 9 6.36 3.79 6.24
C SER A 9 6.76 3.07 4.97
N ILE A 10 7.21 3.81 3.96
CA ILE A 10 7.66 3.29 2.66
C ILE A 10 9.11 3.75 2.42
N LYS A 11 9.94 2.88 1.81
CA LYS A 11 11.31 3.29 1.43
C LYS A 11 11.29 4.33 0.30
N PRO A 12 12.28 5.25 0.26
CA PRO A 12 12.38 6.27 -0.78
C PRO A 12 12.12 5.78 -2.20
N GLU A 13 12.73 4.66 -2.62
CA GLU A 13 12.61 4.19 -4.00
C GLU A 13 11.20 3.72 -4.39
N TYR A 14 10.38 3.31 -3.42
CA TYR A 14 8.99 2.88 -3.67
C TYR A 14 7.99 3.99 -3.44
N ALA A 15 8.28 4.91 -2.52
CA ALA A 15 7.43 6.06 -2.28
C ALA A 15 7.37 6.94 -3.52
N GLN A 16 8.51 7.18 -4.17
CA GLN A 16 8.56 7.93 -5.43
C GLN A 16 7.67 7.29 -6.50
N LYS A 17 7.75 5.96 -6.67
CA LYS A 17 6.88 5.23 -7.60
C LYS A 17 5.39 5.34 -7.29
N ILE A 18 5.01 5.41 -6.00
CA ILE A 18 3.61 5.65 -5.62
C ILE A 18 3.20 7.06 -6.02
N LEU A 19 4.03 8.06 -5.71
CA LEU A 19 3.75 9.48 -5.99
C LEU A 19 3.70 9.78 -7.50
N ASP A 20 4.51 9.09 -8.30
CA ASP A 20 4.51 9.18 -9.76
C ASP A 20 3.38 8.37 -10.40
N GLY A 21 2.62 7.59 -9.61
CA GLY A 21 1.53 6.75 -10.08
C GLY A 21 1.95 5.42 -10.74
N GLU A 22 3.25 5.11 -10.78
CA GLU A 22 3.79 3.86 -11.34
C GLU A 22 3.48 2.64 -10.46
N LYS A 23 3.48 2.83 -9.13
CA LYS A 23 3.19 1.77 -8.15
C LYS A 23 1.79 1.96 -7.59
N THR A 24 0.86 1.17 -8.10
CA THR A 24 -0.56 1.19 -7.74
C THR A 24 -0.93 0.16 -6.66
N VAL A 25 -0.04 -0.78 -6.35
CA VAL A 25 -0.29 -1.88 -5.41
C VAL A 25 0.74 -1.92 -4.30
N GLU A 26 0.28 -1.94 -3.05
CA GLU A 26 1.12 -2.07 -1.85
C GLU A 26 0.80 -3.35 -1.07
N LEU A 27 1.82 -4.20 -0.91
CA LEU A 27 1.69 -5.52 -0.29
C LEU A 27 2.07 -5.48 1.18
N ARG A 28 1.25 -6.09 2.04
CA ARG A 28 1.49 -6.17 3.50
C ARG A 28 1.24 -7.59 3.98
N LYS A 29 2.14 -8.10 4.83
CA LYS A 29 1.99 -9.44 5.45
C LYS A 29 0.82 -9.50 6.44
N THR A 30 0.63 -8.43 7.20
CA THR A 30 -0.42 -8.34 8.21
C THR A 30 -1.59 -7.56 7.65
N ARG A 31 -2.80 -8.11 7.80
CA ARG A 31 -4.04 -7.43 7.42
C ARG A 31 -4.16 -6.08 8.13
N THR A 32 -4.47 -5.04 7.36
CA THR A 32 -4.77 -3.70 7.87
C THR A 32 -6.27 -3.55 8.14
N ARG A 33 -6.66 -2.55 8.94
CA ARG A 33 -8.07 -2.23 9.23
C ARG A 33 -8.72 -1.34 8.16
N LEU A 34 -8.04 -1.15 7.02
CA LEU A 34 -8.50 -0.30 5.93
C LEU A 34 -9.75 -0.88 5.26
N LYS A 35 -10.53 0.01 4.67
CA LYS A 35 -11.64 -0.29 3.76
C LYS A 35 -11.46 0.53 2.46
N PRO A 36 -12.08 0.11 1.35
CA PRO A 36 -12.20 0.97 0.16
C PRO A 36 -12.68 2.38 0.53
N GLY A 37 -12.01 3.40 0.00
CA GLY A 37 -12.25 4.82 0.29
C GLY A 37 -11.50 5.39 1.51
N ASP A 38 -10.83 4.55 2.31
CA ASP A 38 -9.94 5.04 3.37
C ASP A 38 -8.65 5.64 2.78
N ILE A 39 -8.00 6.53 3.54
CA ILE A 39 -6.79 7.22 3.11
C ILE A 39 -5.56 6.61 3.77
N VAL A 40 -4.53 6.40 2.97
CA VAL A 40 -3.20 6.00 3.43
C VAL A 40 -2.24 7.17 3.27
N LEU A 41 -1.65 7.60 4.39
CA LEU A 41 -0.56 8.58 4.40
C LEU A 41 0.78 7.88 4.18
N VAL A 42 1.59 8.40 3.27
CA VAL A 42 2.90 7.85 2.93
C VAL A 42 3.98 8.61 3.70
N TYR A 43 4.49 7.99 4.77
CA TYR A 43 5.73 8.42 5.40
C TYR A 43 6.90 7.80 4.66
N VAL A 44 7.77 8.64 4.10
CA VAL A 44 8.98 8.16 3.45
C VAL A 44 10.07 8.01 4.50
N SER A 45 10.64 6.81 4.58
CA SER A 45 11.66 6.50 5.58
C SER A 45 12.98 7.22 5.30
N SER A 46 13.99 6.93 6.13
CA SER A 46 15.35 7.46 5.95
C SER A 46 15.85 7.28 4.51
N PRO A 47 16.55 8.28 3.94
CA PRO A 47 17.02 9.52 4.58
C PRO A 47 16.01 10.68 4.58
N GLN A 48 14.85 10.53 3.96
CA GLN A 48 13.92 11.64 3.73
C GLN A 48 13.08 11.98 4.95
N GLN A 49 12.59 10.95 5.67
CA GLN A 49 11.90 11.09 6.96
C GLN A 49 10.75 12.11 6.95
N VAL A 50 9.91 12.08 5.92
CA VAL A 50 8.85 13.07 5.69
C VAL A 50 7.55 12.40 5.25
N ILE A 51 6.40 12.99 5.59
CA ILE A 51 5.12 12.61 4.97
C ILE A 51 5.08 13.29 3.59
N ALA A 52 5.21 12.50 2.53
CA ALA A 52 5.37 13.03 1.17
C ALA A 52 4.07 13.02 0.35
N GLY A 53 3.02 12.35 0.83
CA GLY A 53 1.75 12.30 0.14
C GLY A 53 0.78 11.32 0.74
N PHE A 54 -0.27 11.02 0.00
CA PHE A 54 -1.30 10.08 0.38
C PHE A 54 -1.92 9.44 -0.86
N PHE A 55 -2.60 8.32 -0.66
CA PHE A 55 -3.47 7.72 -1.67
C PHE A 55 -4.76 7.23 -1.03
N GLU A 56 -5.81 7.14 -1.84
CA GLU A 56 -7.07 6.51 -1.45
C GLU A 56 -7.01 5.03 -1.79
N VAL A 57 -7.50 4.19 -0.88
CA VAL A 57 -7.54 2.74 -1.09
C VAL A 57 -8.71 2.41 -1.99
N GLU A 58 -8.44 1.89 -3.18
CA GLU A 58 -9.50 1.46 -4.09
C GLU A 58 -10.05 0.08 -3.71
N ASN A 59 -9.17 -0.92 -3.55
CA ASN A 59 -9.54 -2.30 -3.22
C ASN A 59 -8.55 -2.94 -2.25
N ILE A 60 -9.00 -3.99 -1.56
CA ILE A 60 -8.19 -4.75 -0.59
C ILE A 60 -8.39 -6.24 -0.84
N GLU A 61 -7.33 -6.89 -1.31
CA GLU A 61 -7.29 -8.33 -1.53
C GLU A 61 -6.59 -9.03 -0.36
N ILE A 62 -7.22 -10.08 0.18
CA ILE A 62 -6.68 -10.85 1.31
C ILE A 62 -6.46 -12.29 0.87
N PHE A 63 -5.23 -12.74 1.00
CA PHE A 63 -4.83 -14.11 0.68
C PHE A 63 -4.50 -14.83 1.98
N GLU A 64 -5.38 -15.72 2.46
CA GLU A 64 -5.15 -16.49 3.69
C GLU A 64 -4.10 -17.59 3.51
N ASN A 65 -3.98 -18.12 2.28
CA ASN A 65 -2.97 -19.09 1.90
C ASN A 65 -2.19 -18.55 0.72
N LEU A 66 -0.89 -18.26 0.90
CA LEU A 66 -0.03 -17.92 -0.23
C LEU A 66 -0.07 -19.09 -1.23
N PRO A 67 -0.31 -18.84 -2.53
CA PRO A 67 -0.28 -19.90 -3.52
C PRO A 67 1.11 -20.55 -3.48
N LYS A 68 1.14 -21.89 -3.31
CA LYS A 68 2.38 -22.69 -3.26
C LYS A 68 3.23 -22.56 -4.53
N GLN A 69 2.63 -22.05 -5.62
CA GLN A 69 3.28 -21.69 -6.86
C GLN A 69 3.26 -20.17 -7.01
N LYS A 70 4.45 -19.56 -7.12
CA LYS A 70 4.66 -18.10 -7.20
C LYS A 70 3.93 -17.42 -8.35
N ASN A 71 3.59 -18.15 -9.41
CA ASN A 71 3.15 -17.56 -10.67
C ASN A 71 1.69 -17.03 -10.59
N ASN A 72 0.82 -17.65 -9.81
CA ASN A 72 -0.62 -17.34 -9.84
C ASN A 72 -1.02 -16.04 -9.09
N PHE A 73 -0.10 -15.40 -8.36
CA PHE A 73 -0.40 -14.20 -7.59
C PHE A 73 -0.29 -12.94 -8.45
N TRP A 74 0.79 -12.80 -9.21
CA TRP A 74 1.04 -11.63 -10.05
C TRP A 74 0.11 -11.54 -11.24
N ASP A 75 -0.46 -12.65 -11.71
CA ASP A 75 -1.45 -12.64 -12.79
C ASP A 75 -2.82 -12.06 -12.35
N LYS A 76 -3.04 -11.89 -11.04
CA LYS A 76 -4.30 -11.41 -10.46
C LYS A 76 -4.27 -9.94 -10.03
N ILE A 77 -3.11 -9.29 -10.15
CA ILE A 77 -2.81 -7.95 -9.66
C ILE A 77 -2.37 -7.09 -10.82
#